data_AF-A0A8E0ITA3-F1
#
_entry.id   AF-A0A8E0ITA3-F1
#
_cell.length_a   1.000
_cell.length_b   1.000
_cell.length_c   1.000
_cell.angle_alpha   90.00
_cell.angle_beta   90.00
_cell.angle_gamma   90.00
#
_symmetry.space_group_name_H-M   'P 1'
#
loop_
_entity.id
_entity.type
_entity.pdbx_description
1 polymer ?
#
loop_
_entity_poly.entity_id
_entity_poly.type
_entity_poly.pdbx_seq_one_letter_code
_entity_poly.pdbx_strand_id
1 'polypeptide(L)' 'MQTVGMIAEFNPFHTGHAYALAQARKLAQADVVVVVMSGNYVQR' A
#
# COMPACT_ATOMS: atom_id res chain seq x y z
N MET A 1 3.48 1.61 18.56
CA MET A 1 3.65 1.76 17.11
C MET A 1 2.75 0.74 16.42
N GLN A 2 1.69 1.19 15.75
CA GLN A 2 0.75 0.35 15.00
C GLN A 2 1.10 0.39 13.51
N THR A 3 1.03 -0.76 12.84
CA THR A 3 1.42 -0.92 11.42
C THR A 3 0.31 -1.57 10.63
N VAL A 4 0.06 -1.08 9.41
CA VAL A 4 -0.82 -1.74 8.44
C VAL A 4 -0.02 -2.24 7.25
N GLY A 5 -0.27 -3.49 6.85
CA GLY A 5 0.35 -4.12 5.69
C GLY A 5 -0.50 -3.96 4.43
N MET A 6 0.14 -3.82 3.27
CA MET A 6 -0.52 -3.85 1.96
C MET A 6 0.29 -4.70 0.98
N ILE A 7 -0.41 -5.50 0.14
CA ILE A 7 0.19 -6.24 -0.97
C ILE A 7 -0.21 -5.50 -2.24
N ALA A 8 0.77 -5.07 -3.05
CA ALA A 8 0.52 -4.27 -4.25
C ALA A 8 1.62 -4.44 -5.30
N GLU A 9 1.40 -3.86 -6.48
CA GLU A 9 2.37 -3.94 -7.58
C GLU A 9 2.82 -2.57 -8.08
N PHE A 10 1.97 -1.54 -7.91
CA PHE A 10 2.23 -0.15 -8.27
C PHE A 10 2.88 0.05 -9.65
N ASN A 11 2.25 -0.52 -10.69
CA ASN A 11 2.77 -0.50 -12.05
C ASN A 11 1.87 0.32 -13.03
N PRO A 12 1.94 1.67 -13.04
CA PRO A 12 2.74 2.56 -12.18
C PRO A 12 2.00 2.98 -10.91
N PHE A 13 2.70 3.68 -10.00
CA PHE A 13 2.03 4.35 -8.89
C PHE A 13 1.16 5.52 -9.40
N HIS A 14 -0.09 5.62 -8.93
CA HIS A 14 -1.04 6.66 -9.35
C HIS A 14 -1.90 7.12 -8.18
N THR A 15 -2.76 8.13 -8.39
CA THR A 15 -3.57 8.77 -7.33
C THR A 15 -4.47 7.77 -6.59
N GLY A 16 -5.00 6.76 -7.28
CA GLY A 16 -5.75 5.67 -6.63
C GLY A 16 -4.93 4.89 -5.59
N HIS A 17 -3.64 4.63 -5.83
CA HIS A 17 -2.76 3.96 -4.87
C HIS A 17 -2.48 4.85 -3.66
N ALA A 18 -2.21 6.14 -3.88
CA ALA A 18 -2.03 7.11 -2.80
C ALA A 18 -3.26 7.20 -1.89
N TYR A 19 -4.44 7.25 -2.50
CA TYR A 19 -5.70 7.24 -1.77
C TYR A 19 -5.86 5.95 -0.95
N ALA A 20 -5.61 4.78 -1.54
CA ALA A 20 -5.72 3.49 -0.84
C ALA A 20 -4.78 3.40 0.37
N LEU A 21 -3.52 3.82 0.23
CA LEU A 21 -2.55 3.85 1.34
C LEU A 21 -3.02 4.78 2.47
N ALA A 22 -3.53 5.97 2.13
CA ALA A 22 -4.03 6.94 3.10
C ALA A 22 -5.28 6.40 3.84
N GLN A 23 -6.20 5.75 3.13
CA GLN A 23 -7.37 5.12 3.73
C GLN A 23 -6.98 3.95 4.63
N ALA A 24 -6.07 3.07 4.19
CA ALA A 24 -5.59 1.94 4.98
C ALA A 24 -4.98 2.41 6.31
N ARG A 25 -4.12 3.44 6.26
CA ARG A 25 -3.54 4.06 7.47
C ARG A 25 -4.62 4.59 8.41
N LYS A 26 -5.62 5.31 7.87
CA LYS A 26 -6.70 5.91 8.65
C LYS A 26 -7.59 4.86 9.32
N LEU A 27 -8.02 3.84 8.56
CA LEU A 27 -8.91 2.79 9.06
C LEU A 27 -8.25 1.90 10.10
N ALA A 28 -6.97 1.58 9.92
CA ALA A 28 -6.20 0.77 10.86
C ALA A 28 -5.65 1.57 12.06
N GLN A 29 -5.88 2.90 12.09
CA GLN A 29 -5.27 3.81 13.07
C GLN A 29 -3.75 3.59 13.20
N ALA A 30 -3.10 3.37 12.05
CA ALA A 30 -1.70 2.97 12.00
C ALA A 30 -0.77 4.19 11.91
N ASP A 31 0.38 4.08 12.58
CA ASP A 31 1.47 5.05 12.48
C ASP A 31 2.16 4.94 11.13
N VAL A 32 2.33 3.70 10.64
CA VAL A 32 3.07 3.39 9.41
C VAL A 32 2.31 2.41 8.51
N VAL A 33 2.53 2.54 7.20
CA VAL A 33 2.09 1.58 6.19
C VAL A 33 3.31 0.87 5.64
N VAL A 34 3.30 -0.46 5.62
CA VAL A 34 4.36 -1.29 5.01
C VAL A 34 3.78 -2.01 3.82
N VAL A 35 4.42 -1.87 2.66
CA VAL A 35 3.97 -2.51 1.41
C VAL A 35 4.92 -3.63 1.05
N VAL A 36 4.40 -4.83 0.86
CA VAL A 36 5.10 -5.92 0.15
C VAL A 36 4.72 -5.78 -1.31
N MET A 37 5.69 -5.41 -2.14
CA MET A 37 5.45 -5.09 -3.54
C MET A 37 5.97 -6.18 -4.48
N SER A 38 5.23 -6.46 -5.56
CA SER A 38 5.78 -7.20 -6.71
C SER A 38 7.07 -6.53 -7.20
N GLY A 39 8.04 -7.35 -7.62
CA GLY A 39 9.31 -6.86 -8.17
C GLY A 39 9.18 -6.49 -9.65
N ASN A 40 10.15 -6.91 -10.46
CA ASN A 40 10.18 -6.61 -11.91
C ASN A 40 9.13 -7.37 -12.74
N TYR A 41 8.48 -8.38 -12.15
CA TYR A 41 7.42 -9.17 -12.78
C TYR A 41 6.19 -9.18 -11.87
N VAL A 42 5.02 -8.95 -12.47
CA VAL A 42 3.75 -8.72 -11.77
C VAL A 42 2.73 -9.81 -12.08
N GLN A 43 1.75 -9.99 -11.20
CA GLN A 43 0.59 -10.83 -11.45
C GLN A 43 -0.39 -10.08 -12.36
N ARG A 44 -0.80 -10.72 -13.45
CA ARG A 44 -1.78 -10.19 -14.42
C ARG A 44 -2.96 -11.13 -14.54
#